data_AF-A0AAF0DQU6-F1
#
_entry.id   AF-A0AAF0DQU6-F1
#
_cell.length_a   1.000
_cell.length_b   1.000
_cell.length_c   1.000
_cell.angle_alpha   90.00
_cell.angle_beta   90.00
_cell.angle_gamma   90.00
#
_symmetry.space_group_name_H-M   'P 1'
#
loop_
_entity.id
_entity.type
_entity.pdbx_description
1 polymer ?
#
loop_
_entity_poly.entity_id
_entity_poly.type
_entity_poly.pdbx_seq_one_letter_code
_entity_poly.pdbx_strand_id
1 'polypeptide(L)'
;MASDARAVGAEANVPASSSASARPAADNTEAAPTQQELQFARATYIILAMWPAMRQAVLEMWGGPESEEKRDFLLSHLCDEYGTGKGKLPDVDDLADLLENYLAEEYDCQLEDDSAALVALHVCNSYKAVFEEQHGTEFLKQLEEAFAKVSKSSVKNQTRELAEDDEAEDEDVSDAPATTRSAPRATAPRPEPEIDEDGFETVVSRRRR
;
A
#
# COMPACT_ATOMS: atom_id res chain seq x y z
N MET A 1 96.47 27.41 10.53
CA MET A 1 96.21 25.96 10.37
C MET A 1 94.84 25.71 10.94
N ALA A 2 93.87 25.09 10.30
CA ALA A 2 93.56 24.67 8.94
C ALA A 2 92.23 23.89 9.11
N SER A 3 91.33 23.93 8.11
CA SER A 3 90.34 22.86 7.84
C SER A 3 89.15 22.77 8.83
N ASP A 4 87.90 22.44 8.48
CA ASP A 4 87.23 22.07 7.22
C ASP A 4 85.70 21.95 7.49
N ALA A 5 84.91 22.07 6.40
CA ALA A 5 83.61 21.46 6.10
C ALA A 5 82.40 21.44 7.09
N ARG A 6 81.38 22.25 6.75
CA ARG A 6 80.08 21.87 6.13
C ARG A 6 79.50 20.44 6.35
N ALA A 7 78.28 20.36 6.90
CA ALA A 7 77.06 19.62 6.42
C ALA A 7 76.14 19.17 7.61
N VAL A 8 74.88 19.65 7.70
CA VAL A 8 73.59 19.03 7.26
C VAL A 8 72.77 18.47 8.43
N GLY A 9 71.46 18.77 8.45
CA GLY A 9 70.40 18.13 9.26
C GLY A 9 69.37 19.16 9.74
N ALA A 10 68.23 19.33 9.05
CA ALA A 10 66.90 18.83 9.43
C ALA A 10 66.37 19.51 10.72
N GLU A 11 65.19 20.14 10.81
CA GLU A 11 63.86 19.61 10.50
C GLU A 11 62.78 20.69 10.78
N ALA A 12 61.59 20.48 10.19
CA ALA A 12 60.26 20.89 10.68
C ALA A 12 59.78 22.36 10.53
N ASN A 13 59.02 22.56 9.45
CA ASN A 13 58.02 23.59 9.24
C ASN A 13 56.66 23.15 9.82
N VAL A 14 56.05 23.93 10.72
CA VAL A 14 54.59 23.98 10.93
C VAL A 14 54.17 25.39 11.38
N PRO A 15 53.30 26.11 10.66
CA PRO A 15 52.70 27.35 11.17
C PRO A 15 51.43 27.09 12.01
N ALA A 16 51.34 27.80 13.13
CA ALA A 16 50.21 27.84 14.05
C ALA A 16 48.99 28.53 13.40
N SER A 17 47.81 27.92 13.54
CA SER A 17 46.52 28.50 13.16
C SER A 17 45.89 29.18 14.38
N SER A 18 45.72 30.51 14.29
CA SER A 18 45.07 31.33 15.30
C SER A 18 43.55 31.18 15.26
N SER A 19 42.99 30.93 16.44
CA SER A 19 41.57 30.82 16.76
C SER A 19 40.83 32.16 16.57
N ALA A 20 39.69 32.13 15.89
CA ALA A 20 38.72 33.24 15.85
C ALA A 20 37.35 32.74 16.29
N SER A 21 36.78 33.47 17.25
CA SER A 21 35.56 33.21 18.03
C SER A 21 34.32 32.80 17.22
N ALA A 22 33.67 31.73 17.70
CA ALA A 22 32.29 31.38 17.36
C ALA A 22 31.30 32.20 18.21
N ARG A 23 30.33 32.86 17.57
CA ARG A 23 29.04 33.23 18.16
C ARG A 23 28.01 32.22 17.64
N PRO A 24 27.14 31.61 18.47
CA PRO A 24 25.99 30.89 17.93
C PRO A 24 24.90 31.93 17.61
N ALA A 25 24.72 32.20 16.32
CA ALA A 25 23.47 32.77 15.83
C ALA A 25 22.39 31.67 15.95
N ALA A 26 21.19 32.07 16.37
CA ALA A 26 20.04 31.20 16.54
C ALA A 26 19.77 30.38 15.26
N ASP A 27 19.87 29.07 15.39
CA ASP A 27 19.61 28.10 14.35
C ASP A 27 18.10 27.85 14.29
N ASN A 28 17.43 28.44 13.30
CA ASN A 28 16.12 27.97 12.85
C ASN A 28 16.38 26.76 11.94
N THR A 29 16.82 25.64 12.54
CA THR A 29 17.11 24.41 11.80
C THR A 29 15.80 23.72 11.47
N GLU A 30 15.35 23.85 10.24
CA GLU A 30 14.46 22.87 9.61
C GLU A 30 15.26 21.56 9.53
N ALA A 31 15.10 20.72 10.56
CA ALA A 31 15.79 19.44 10.67
C ALA A 31 15.37 18.55 9.48
N ALA A 32 16.34 17.98 8.77
CA ALA A 32 16.06 17.05 7.68
C ALA A 32 15.14 15.91 8.16
N PRO A 33 14.17 15.47 7.32
CA PRO A 33 13.24 14.42 7.71
C PRO A 33 14.02 13.17 8.08
N THR A 34 13.70 12.61 9.24
CA THR A 34 14.33 11.40 9.75
C THR A 34 13.99 10.22 8.84
N GLN A 35 14.86 9.21 8.84
CA GLN A 35 14.60 7.99 8.06
C GLN A 35 13.28 7.32 8.47
N GLN A 36 12.89 7.41 9.75
CA GLN A 36 11.65 6.85 10.27
C GLN A 36 10.43 7.61 9.72
N GLU A 37 10.46 8.94 9.74
CA GLU A 37 9.42 9.79 9.14
C GLU A 37 9.19 9.46 7.66
N LEU A 38 10.28 9.30 6.88
CA LEU A 38 10.19 8.92 5.47
C LEU A 38 9.62 7.51 5.26
N GLN A 39 9.98 6.55 6.12
CA GLN A 39 9.44 5.19 6.05
C GLN A 39 7.95 5.17 6.39
N PHE A 40 7.54 5.89 7.43
CA PHE A 40 6.13 6.01 7.80
C PHE A 40 5.31 6.67 6.69
N ALA A 41 5.76 7.83 6.19
CA ALA A 41 5.08 8.54 5.11
C ALA A 41 4.89 7.66 3.87
N ARG A 42 5.93 6.91 3.50
CA ARG A 42 5.86 5.99 2.36
C ARG A 42 4.93 4.80 2.60
N ALA A 43 4.93 4.23 3.80
CA ALA A 43 3.99 3.16 4.15
C ALA A 43 2.54 3.65 4.11
N THR A 44 2.26 4.81 4.71
CA THR A 44 0.92 5.43 4.71
C THR A 44 0.45 5.77 3.31
N TYR A 45 1.32 6.30 2.45
CA TYR A 45 1.00 6.52 1.03
C TYR A 45 0.56 5.22 0.35
N ILE A 46 1.33 4.13 0.52
CA ILE A 46 0.99 2.84 -0.10
C ILE A 46 -0.34 2.31 0.44
N ILE A 47 -0.58 2.40 1.74
CA ILE A 47 -1.83 1.95 2.38
C ILE A 47 -3.04 2.69 1.78
N LEU A 48 -2.99 4.03 1.72
CA LEU A 48 -4.06 4.84 1.11
C LEU A 48 -4.23 4.53 -0.38
N ALA A 49 -3.12 4.34 -1.10
CA ALA A 49 -3.14 4.00 -2.52
C ALA A 49 -3.68 2.59 -2.79
N MET A 50 -3.65 1.65 -1.84
CA MET A 50 -4.27 0.33 -1.99
C MET A 50 -5.76 0.33 -1.68
N TRP A 51 -6.22 1.24 -0.83
CA TRP A 51 -7.59 1.29 -0.35
C TRP A 51 -8.59 1.43 -1.50
N PRO A 52 -9.46 0.42 -1.76
CA PRO A 52 -10.35 0.44 -2.92
C PRO A 52 -11.30 1.63 -2.95
N ALA A 53 -11.88 2.00 -1.80
CA ALA A 53 -12.81 3.14 -1.72
C ALA A 53 -12.14 4.45 -2.16
N MET A 54 -10.94 4.73 -1.63
CA MET A 54 -10.20 5.94 -1.99
C MET A 54 -9.72 5.94 -3.44
N ARG A 55 -9.23 4.80 -3.95
CA ARG A 55 -8.86 4.68 -5.37
C ARG A 55 -10.04 4.96 -6.30
N GLN A 56 -11.20 4.40 -5.97
CA GLN A 56 -12.40 4.60 -6.77
C GLN A 56 -12.89 6.05 -6.69
N ALA A 57 -12.89 6.65 -5.49
CA ALA A 57 -13.26 8.04 -5.29
C ALA A 57 -12.39 9.02 -6.09
N VAL A 58 -11.08 8.75 -6.18
CA VAL A 58 -10.15 9.55 -6.99
C VAL A 58 -10.36 9.30 -8.50
N LEU A 59 -10.57 8.05 -8.92
CA LEU A 59 -10.77 7.69 -10.32
C LEU A 59 -12.05 8.32 -10.90
N GLU A 60 -13.14 8.26 -10.14
CA GLU A 60 -14.45 8.79 -10.52
C GLU A 60 -14.61 10.27 -10.17
N MET A 61 -13.58 10.89 -9.59
CA MET A 61 -13.53 12.30 -9.20
C MET A 61 -14.69 12.72 -8.28
N TRP A 62 -15.02 11.88 -7.29
CA TRP A 62 -16.08 12.17 -6.31
C TRP A 62 -15.77 13.43 -5.47
N GLY A 63 -14.48 13.75 -5.28
CA GLY A 63 -14.03 14.98 -4.64
C GLY A 63 -13.76 16.15 -5.62
N GLY A 64 -14.16 16.01 -6.89
CA GLY A 64 -13.89 16.99 -7.97
C GLY A 64 -12.50 16.85 -8.60
N PRO A 65 -12.05 17.83 -9.40
CA PRO A 65 -10.74 17.79 -10.06
C PRO A 65 -9.55 17.78 -9.10
N GLU A 66 -9.76 18.21 -7.86
CA GLU A 66 -8.77 18.23 -6.79
C GLU A 66 -8.77 16.91 -5.99
N SER A 67 -9.48 15.87 -6.43
CA SER A 67 -9.57 14.58 -5.73
C SER A 67 -8.21 13.96 -5.40
N GLU A 68 -7.22 14.12 -6.28
CA GLU A 68 -5.86 13.64 -6.04
C GLU A 68 -5.15 14.51 -4.98
N GLU A 69 -5.26 15.84 -5.07
CA GLU A 69 -4.67 16.77 -4.11
C GLU A 69 -5.25 16.57 -2.71
N LYS A 70 -6.55 16.26 -2.60
CA LYS A 70 -7.21 15.90 -1.33
C LYS A 70 -6.64 14.62 -0.73
N ARG A 71 -6.31 13.60 -1.52
CA ARG A 71 -5.64 12.38 -1.00
C ARG A 71 -4.27 12.74 -0.45
N ASP A 72 -3.53 13.57 -1.16
CA ASP A 72 -2.18 13.98 -0.78
C ASP A 72 -2.21 14.90 0.46
N PHE A 73 -3.25 15.72 0.61
CA PHE A 73 -3.53 16.48 1.82
C PHE A 73 -3.78 15.57 3.02
N LEU A 74 -4.63 14.55 2.89
CA LEU A 74 -4.86 13.56 3.95
C LEU A 74 -3.55 12.86 4.35
N LEU A 75 -2.74 12.46 3.37
CA LEU A 75 -1.44 11.87 3.63
C LEU A 75 -0.54 12.82 4.43
N SER A 76 -0.45 14.09 4.03
CA SER A 76 0.33 15.10 4.76
C SER A 76 -0.17 15.24 6.19
N HIS A 77 -1.49 15.34 6.39
CA HIS A 77 -2.10 15.44 7.71
C HIS A 77 -1.74 14.25 8.61
N LEU A 78 -1.84 13.03 8.10
CA LEU A 78 -1.44 11.82 8.83
C LEU A 78 0.06 11.79 9.15
N CYS A 79 0.90 12.28 8.24
CA CYS A 79 2.35 12.38 8.48
C CYS A 79 2.69 13.46 9.51
N ASP A 80 1.98 14.58 9.53
CA ASP A 80 2.19 15.63 10.51
C ASP A 80 1.75 15.20 11.92
N GLU A 81 0.61 14.50 12.00
CA GLU A 81 0.05 14.05 13.28
C GLU A 81 0.84 12.88 13.89
N TYR A 82 1.20 11.88 13.08
CA TYR A 82 1.79 10.61 13.54
C TYR A 82 3.24 10.41 13.11
N GLY A 83 3.75 11.14 12.11
CA GLY A 83 5.07 10.89 11.54
C GLY A 83 6.23 11.27 12.45
N THR A 84 6.04 12.12 13.46
CA THR A 84 7.15 12.56 14.34
C THR A 84 7.55 11.54 15.41
N GLY A 85 6.75 10.50 15.65
CA GLY A 85 6.96 9.49 16.69
C GLY A 85 6.93 10.02 18.14
N LYS A 86 6.70 11.33 18.33
CA LYS A 86 6.68 12.03 19.63
C LYS A 86 5.30 12.64 19.94
N GLY A 87 4.34 12.45 19.04
CA GLY A 87 2.98 12.97 19.12
C GLY A 87 2.00 11.99 19.79
N LYS A 88 0.73 12.12 19.39
CA LYS A 88 -0.35 11.21 19.80
C LYS A 88 -0.07 9.82 19.23
N LEU A 89 -0.25 8.77 20.04
CA LEU A 89 -0.23 7.40 19.55
C LEU A 89 -1.44 7.21 18.63
N PRO A 90 -1.27 6.67 17.42
CA PRO A 90 -2.39 6.37 16.54
C PRO A 90 -3.25 5.29 17.20
N ASP A 91 -4.51 5.64 17.43
CA ASP A 91 -5.55 4.73 17.90
C ASP A 91 -6.40 4.30 16.69
N VAL A 92 -6.81 3.05 16.67
CA VAL A 92 -7.50 2.46 15.51
C VAL A 92 -8.89 3.06 15.34
N ASP A 93 -9.62 3.24 16.44
CA ASP A 93 -11.01 3.72 16.40
C ASP A 93 -11.02 5.20 16.01
N ASP A 94 -10.18 6.02 16.66
CA ASP A 94 -10.05 7.45 16.32
C ASP A 94 -9.64 7.67 14.84
N LEU A 95 -8.72 6.83 14.34
CA LEU A 95 -8.24 6.95 12.97
C LEU A 95 -9.27 6.44 11.96
N ALA A 96 -10.03 5.40 12.30
CA ALA A 96 -11.14 4.92 11.47
C ALA A 96 -12.20 6.02 11.33
N ASP A 97 -12.63 6.61 12.45
CA ASP A 97 -13.59 7.72 12.47
C ASP A 97 -13.07 8.91 11.64
N LEU A 98 -11.78 9.25 11.76
CA LEU A 98 -11.16 10.32 10.96
C LEU A 98 -11.23 10.01 9.46
N LEU A 99 -10.91 8.79 9.05
CA LEU A 99 -10.91 8.38 7.64
C LEU A 99 -12.33 8.31 7.07
N GLU A 100 -13.29 7.82 7.84
CA GLU A 100 -14.72 7.77 7.46
C GLU A 100 -15.29 9.17 7.28
N ASN A 101 -15.07 10.05 8.25
CA ASN A 101 -15.53 11.44 8.17
C ASN A 101 -14.87 12.15 6.99
N TYR A 102 -13.58 11.92 6.74
CA TYR A 102 -12.89 12.53 5.61
C TYR A 102 -13.48 12.08 4.26
N LEU A 103 -13.74 10.79 4.06
CA LEU A 103 -14.37 10.29 2.84
C LEU A 103 -15.81 10.81 2.67
N ALA A 104 -16.57 10.90 3.76
CA ALA A 104 -17.92 11.42 3.74
C ALA A 104 -17.96 12.92 3.37
N GLU A 105 -17.06 13.73 3.94
CA GLU A 105 -17.06 15.18 3.72
C GLU A 105 -16.38 15.58 2.40
N GLU A 106 -15.22 14.99 2.09
CA GLU A 106 -14.40 15.43 0.95
C GLU A 106 -14.73 14.74 -0.37
N TYR A 107 -15.32 13.54 -0.30
CA TYR A 107 -15.64 12.72 -1.46
C TYR A 107 -17.12 12.31 -1.52
N ASP A 108 -17.99 12.82 -0.65
CA ASP A 108 -19.42 12.45 -0.57
C ASP A 108 -19.63 10.92 -0.55
N CYS A 109 -18.68 10.20 0.08
CA CYS A 109 -18.61 8.74 0.06
C CYS A 109 -18.91 8.19 1.45
N GLN A 110 -20.06 7.52 1.57
CA GLN A 110 -20.39 6.74 2.76
C GLN A 110 -19.87 5.31 2.60
N LEU A 111 -19.04 4.87 3.55
CA LEU A 111 -18.57 3.50 3.60
C LEU A 111 -19.63 2.61 4.23
N GLU A 112 -19.96 1.51 3.55
CA GLU A 112 -20.86 0.46 4.05
C GLU A 112 -20.08 -0.77 4.55
N ASP A 113 -18.75 -0.71 4.49
CA ASP A 113 -17.85 -1.76 4.92
C ASP A 113 -16.90 -1.28 6.02
N ASP A 114 -16.28 -2.23 6.73
CA ASP A 114 -15.28 -1.92 7.78
C ASP A 114 -13.90 -1.61 7.17
N SER A 115 -13.82 -1.14 5.91
CA SER A 115 -12.55 -0.95 5.23
C SER A 115 -11.73 0.20 5.83
N ALA A 116 -12.38 1.23 6.36
CA ALA A 116 -11.70 2.30 7.10
C ALA A 116 -10.99 1.78 8.34
N ALA A 117 -11.63 0.92 9.13
CA ALA A 117 -11.04 0.29 10.31
C ALA A 117 -9.81 -0.58 9.95
N LEU A 118 -9.87 -1.32 8.84
CA LEU A 118 -8.73 -2.10 8.35
C LEU A 118 -7.56 -1.20 7.92
N VAL A 119 -7.85 -0.11 7.22
CA VAL A 119 -6.84 0.89 6.80
C VAL A 119 -6.21 1.54 8.03
N ALA A 120 -7.02 1.97 8.99
CA ALA A 120 -6.58 2.52 10.26
C ALA A 120 -5.65 1.56 11.01
N LEU A 121 -6.02 0.27 11.09
CA LEU A 121 -5.19 -0.76 11.68
C LEU A 121 -3.83 -0.90 10.96
N HIS A 122 -3.82 -0.84 9.62
CA HIS A 122 -2.58 -0.90 8.85
C HIS A 122 -1.66 0.32 9.11
N VAL A 123 -2.23 1.53 9.25
CA VAL A 123 -1.47 2.74 9.60
C VAL A 123 -0.95 2.65 11.05
N CYS A 124 -1.74 2.15 11.99
CA CYS A 124 -1.27 1.94 13.36
C CYS A 124 -0.13 0.91 13.42
N ASN A 125 -0.21 -0.16 12.64
CA ASN A 125 0.84 -1.16 12.53
C ASN A 125 2.09 -0.61 11.85
N SER A 126 1.96 0.27 10.85
CA SER A 126 3.09 0.93 10.21
C SER A 126 3.83 1.82 11.20
N TYR A 127 3.10 2.56 12.05
CA TYR A 127 3.67 3.36 13.13
C TYR A 127 4.46 2.48 14.12
N LYS A 128 3.87 1.39 14.62
CA LYS A 128 4.55 0.47 15.55
C LYS A 128 5.81 -0.16 14.94
N ALA A 129 5.73 -0.62 13.69
CA ALA A 129 6.86 -1.23 13.00
C ALA A 129 8.03 -0.25 12.79
N VAL A 130 7.73 1.03 12.52
CA VAL A 130 8.74 2.06 12.26
C VAL A 130 9.34 2.62 13.56
N PHE A 131 8.51 2.97 14.55
CA PHE A 131 8.96 3.71 15.74
C PHE A 131 9.26 2.81 16.95
N GLU A 132 8.54 1.71 17.15
CA GLU A 132 8.73 0.81 18.30
C GLU A 132 9.70 -0.32 17.97
N GLU A 133 9.42 -1.05 16.88
CA GLU A 133 10.13 -2.29 16.56
C GLU A 133 11.35 -2.08 15.66
N GLN A 134 11.47 -0.92 14.99
CA GLN A 134 12.56 -0.61 14.03
C GLN A 134 12.67 -1.62 12.86
N HIS A 135 11.60 -2.38 12.60
CA HIS A 135 11.42 -3.29 11.47
C HIS A 135 10.68 -2.62 10.29
N GLY A 136 10.56 -1.29 10.30
CA GLY A 136 9.86 -0.52 9.27
C GLY A 136 10.33 -0.79 7.83
N THR A 137 11.59 -1.14 7.62
CA THR A 137 12.12 -1.50 6.29
C THR A 137 11.52 -2.80 5.74
N GLU A 138 11.37 -3.82 6.58
CA GLU A 138 10.81 -5.11 6.19
C GLU A 138 9.30 -4.98 5.95
N PHE A 139 8.61 -4.28 6.85
CA PHE A 139 7.19 -3.98 6.70
C PHE A 139 6.91 -3.21 5.40
N LEU A 140 7.70 -2.17 5.12
CA LEU A 140 7.58 -1.37 3.90
C LEU A 140 7.83 -2.22 2.65
N LYS A 141 8.83 -3.10 2.66
CA LYS A 141 9.08 -4.03 1.55
C LYS A 141 7.88 -4.95 1.29
N GLN A 142 7.28 -5.51 2.34
CA GLN A 142 6.08 -6.35 2.21
C GLN A 142 4.89 -5.56 1.62
N LEU A 143 4.71 -4.32 2.07
CA LEU A 143 3.70 -3.39 1.53
C LEU A 143 3.92 -3.07 0.05
N GLU A 144 5.16 -2.79 -0.35
CA GLU A 144 5.51 -2.55 -1.75
C GLU A 144 5.27 -3.78 -2.64
N GLU A 145 5.62 -4.97 -2.15
CA GLU A 145 5.35 -6.22 -2.86
C GLU A 145 3.84 -6.47 -3.01
N ALA A 146 3.05 -6.19 -1.97
CA ALA A 146 1.59 -6.25 -2.03
C ALA A 146 1.02 -5.23 -3.02
N PHE A 147 1.49 -3.98 -2.97
CA PHE A 147 1.10 -2.92 -3.89
C PHE A 147 1.42 -3.27 -5.34
N ALA A 148 2.61 -3.82 -5.60
CA ALA A 148 3.00 -4.26 -6.93
C ALA A 148 2.12 -5.40 -7.47
N LYS A 149 1.67 -6.32 -6.60
CA LYS A 149 0.73 -7.38 -6.99
C LYS A 149 -0.64 -6.82 -7.31
N VAL A 150 -1.17 -5.93 -6.46
CA VAL A 150 -2.48 -5.30 -6.67
C VAL A 150 -2.48 -4.43 -7.94
N SER A 151 -1.42 -3.65 -8.16
CA SER A 151 -1.26 -2.81 -9.35
C SER A 151 -1.22 -3.64 -10.65
N LYS A 152 -0.47 -4.76 -10.66
CA LYS A 152 -0.43 -5.68 -11.82
C LYS A 152 -1.77 -6.38 -12.07
N SER A 153 -2.48 -6.76 -11.01
CA SER A 153 -3.81 -7.38 -11.11
C SER A 153 -4.87 -6.38 -11.58
N SER A 154 -4.78 -5.10 -11.17
CA SER A 154 -5.69 -4.04 -11.62
C SER A 154 -5.62 -3.82 -13.13
N VAL A 155 -4.44 -3.94 -13.74
CA VAL A 155 -4.25 -3.87 -15.21
C VAL A 155 -4.87 -5.08 -15.91
N LYS A 156 -4.85 -6.26 -15.31
CA LYS A 156 -5.47 -7.47 -15.88
C LYS A 156 -7.00 -7.43 -15.86
N ASN A 157 -7.60 -6.74 -14.88
CA ASN A 157 -9.05 -6.60 -14.77
C ASN A 157 -9.65 -5.53 -15.70
N GLN A 158 -8.89 -4.49 -16.08
CA GLN A 158 -9.33 -3.52 -17.10
C GLN A 158 -9.20 -4.06 -18.54
N THR A 159 -8.36 -5.08 -18.77
CA THR A 159 -8.23 -5.79 -20.05
C THR A 159 -8.96 -7.14 -20.00
N ARG A 160 -10.22 -7.16 -19.57
CA ARG A 160 -11.09 -8.33 -19.72
C ARG A 160 -12.34 -8.00 -20.53
N GLU A 161 -12.16 -7.27 -21.63
CA GLU A 161 -13.13 -7.27 -22.73
C GLU A 161 -12.54 -7.74 -24.07
N LEU A 162 -11.24 -8.04 -24.18
CA LEU A 162 -10.65 -8.53 -25.43
C LEU A 162 -9.44 -9.43 -25.18
N ALA A 163 -9.70 -10.70 -24.84
CA ALA A 163 -8.76 -11.79 -25.05
C ALA A 163 -9.51 -13.13 -24.95
N GLU A 164 -10.13 -13.53 -26.07
CA GLU A 164 -10.20 -14.95 -26.42
C GLU A 164 -8.76 -15.41 -26.63
N ASP A 165 -8.25 -16.32 -25.80
CA ASP A 165 -7.21 -17.26 -26.22
C ASP A 165 -7.14 -18.47 -25.28
N ASP A 166 -7.44 -19.61 -25.89
CA ASP A 166 -7.00 -20.99 -25.68
C ASP A 166 -7.01 -21.62 -24.26
N GLU A 167 -7.99 -22.51 -24.09
CA GLU A 167 -7.92 -23.67 -23.22
C GLU A 167 -6.85 -24.66 -23.71
N ALA A 168 -5.84 -24.94 -22.88
CA ALA A 168 -5.25 -26.29 -22.79
C ALA A 168 -4.30 -26.37 -21.58
N GLU A 169 -4.77 -26.90 -20.45
CA GLU A 169 -3.88 -27.62 -19.53
C GLU A 169 -4.48 -28.96 -19.14
N ASP A 170 -3.69 -29.98 -19.46
CA ASP A 170 -3.85 -31.42 -19.38
C ASP A 170 -3.33 -31.88 -18.01
N GLU A 171 -4.18 -32.44 -17.14
CA GLU A 171 -3.73 -33.15 -15.92
C GLU A 171 -4.46 -34.49 -15.74
N ASP A 172 -3.81 -35.52 -16.27
CA ASP A 172 -3.53 -36.84 -15.69
C ASP A 172 -4.39 -37.28 -14.48
N VAL A 173 -5.41 -38.11 -14.75
CA VAL A 173 -6.23 -38.77 -13.74
C VAL A 173 -5.57 -40.06 -13.23
N SER A 174 -5.15 -40.00 -11.97
CA SER A 174 -4.52 -41.08 -11.21
C SER A 174 -5.49 -42.22 -10.84
N ASP A 175 -5.09 -43.44 -11.20
CA ASP A 175 -5.20 -44.75 -10.54
C ASP A 175 -6.50 -45.17 -9.81
N ALA A 176 -7.12 -46.24 -10.31
CA ALA A 176 -8.16 -47.02 -9.64
C ALA A 176 -7.55 -48.10 -8.73
N PRO A 177 -8.28 -48.63 -7.73
CA PRO A 177 -8.99 -49.88 -8.04
C PRO A 177 -10.37 -50.07 -7.38
N ALA A 178 -11.16 -50.90 -8.05
CA ALA A 178 -12.55 -51.25 -7.80
C ALA A 178 -12.81 -52.10 -6.53
N THR A 179 -14.04 -52.01 -5.97
CA THR A 179 -14.88 -53.19 -5.62
C THR A 179 -16.30 -52.83 -5.11
N THR A 180 -17.30 -53.40 -5.77
CA THR A 180 -18.69 -53.73 -5.36
C THR A 180 -19.86 -52.72 -5.40
N ARG A 181 -20.56 -52.77 -6.55
CA ARG A 181 -22.01 -53.10 -6.70
C ARG A 181 -23.06 -52.29 -5.91
N SER A 182 -23.73 -51.35 -6.60
CA SER A 182 -25.19 -51.40 -6.88
C SER A 182 -25.60 -50.35 -7.93
N ALA A 183 -26.46 -50.80 -8.86
CA ALA A 183 -27.06 -50.19 -10.06
C ALA A 183 -27.04 -48.65 -10.29
N PRO A 184 -26.88 -48.19 -11.55
CA PRO A 184 -26.83 -46.78 -11.91
C PRO A 184 -28.23 -46.17 -12.03
N ARG A 185 -28.53 -45.11 -11.26
CA ARG A 185 -29.65 -44.22 -11.57
C ARG A 185 -29.13 -43.11 -12.48
N ALA A 186 -29.41 -43.24 -13.77
CA ALA A 186 -29.16 -42.22 -14.78
C ALA A 186 -29.82 -40.89 -14.36
N THR A 187 -29.02 -39.88 -14.05
CA THR A 187 -29.48 -38.50 -13.95
C THR A 187 -29.60 -37.95 -15.36
N ALA A 188 -30.84 -37.79 -15.83
CA ALA A 188 -31.19 -37.19 -17.10
C ALA A 188 -30.56 -35.79 -17.26
N PRO A 189 -30.21 -35.38 -18.50
CA PRO A 189 -29.67 -34.05 -18.78
C PRO A 189 -30.70 -32.97 -18.41
N ARG A 190 -30.22 -31.87 -17.80
CA ARG A 190 -31.04 -30.70 -17.49
C ARG A 190 -31.46 -30.08 -18.85
N PRO A 191 -32.76 -29.83 -19.09
CA PRO A 191 -33.18 -29.21 -20.34
C PRO A 191 -32.58 -27.80 -20.45
N GLU A 192 -31.99 -27.50 -21.61
CA GLU A 192 -31.44 -26.19 -21.96
C GLU A 192 -32.55 -25.13 -21.97
N PRO A 193 -32.28 -23.88 -21.54
CA PRO A 193 -33.26 -22.80 -21.59
C PRO A 193 -33.53 -22.43 -23.06
N GLU A 194 -34.78 -22.60 -23.49
CA GLU A 194 -35.26 -22.11 -24.78
C GLU A 194 -35.28 -20.57 -24.73
N ILE A 195 -34.48 -19.93 -25.58
CA ILE A 195 -34.45 -18.48 -25.76
C ILE A 195 -35.36 -18.17 -26.95
N ASP A 196 -36.46 -17.46 -26.71
CA ASP A 196 -37.39 -17.01 -27.76
C ASP A 196 -36.70 -16.03 -28.73
N GLU A 197 -37.22 -15.89 -29.95
CA GLU A 197 -36.73 -14.99 -31.01
C GLU A 197 -36.78 -13.48 -30.65
N ASP A 198 -37.16 -13.12 -29.42
CA ASP A 198 -37.16 -11.76 -28.86
C ASP A 198 -36.16 -11.58 -27.68
N GLY A 199 -35.33 -12.59 -27.38
CA GLY A 199 -34.17 -12.47 -26.47
C GLY A 199 -34.47 -12.45 -24.97
N PHE A 200 -35.67 -12.86 -24.53
CA PHE A 200 -36.04 -12.95 -23.11
C PHE A 200 -36.24 -14.40 -22.65
N GLU A 201 -35.60 -14.78 -21.53
CA GLU A 201 -35.74 -16.08 -20.88
C GLU A 201 -37.05 -16.16 -20.07
N THR A 202 -37.96 -17.08 -20.44
CA THR A 202 -39.26 -17.23 -19.78
C THR A 202 -39.17 -18.03 -18.48
N VAL A 203 -39.42 -17.36 -17.35
CA VAL A 203 -39.38 -18.00 -16.01
C VAL A 203 -40.63 -18.86 -15.78
N VAL A 204 -40.51 -20.18 -15.93
CA VAL A 204 -41.58 -21.13 -15.58
C VAL A 204 -41.73 -21.29 -14.06
N SER A 205 -42.77 -20.67 -13.50
CA SER A 205 -43.11 -20.79 -12.07
C SER A 205 -43.59 -22.21 -11.72
N ARG A 206 -42.82 -22.94 -10.92
CA ARG A 206 -43.11 -24.33 -10.53
C ARG A 206 -44.09 -24.39 -9.36
N ARG A 207 -45.35 -24.71 -9.65
CA ARG A 207 -46.42 -24.92 -8.64
C ARG A 207 -46.18 -26.23 -7.87
N ARG A 208 -46.06 -26.13 -6.54
CA ARG A 208 -45.99 -27.27 -5.59
C ARG A 208 -47.31 -28.06 -5.55
N ARG A 209 -47.21 -29.40 -5.62
CA ARG A 209 -48.07 -30.36 -4.93
C ARG A 209 -47.21 -31.53 -4.47
#